data_AF-A0A7C4G1E9-F1
#
_entry.id   AF-A0A7C4G1E9-F1
#
_cell.length_a   1.000
_cell.length_b   1.000
_cell.length_c   1.000
_cell.angle_alpha   90.00
_cell.angle_beta   90.00
_cell.angle_gamma   90.00
#
_symmetry.space_group_name_H-M   'P 1'
#
loop_
_entity.id
_entity.type
_entity.pdbx_description
1 polymer ?
#
loop_
_entity_poly.entity_id
_entity_poly.type
_entity_poly.pdbx_seq_one_letter_code
_entity_poly.pdbx_strand_id
1 'polypeptide(L)'
;MNNTDKAISAVRRIDKRIAELEQQLNMTGQEVQSAEAEAAALAGESGFDGAVDRIAQAIARRTALGAALAKLNEERHAAVLAVAEARRAELTAEADKLDSEILGIHKEAQRMLDKLAALMGVEVFPISILFGRTVTPVDRRNLDPDALPMDLIQLAPKTVEMRQRYWSLRAEAKRLEDPVEAQRTARRLLGEEAA
;
A
#
# COMPACT_ATOMS: atom_id res chain seq x y z
N MET A 1 1.82 -6.93 -12.25
CA MET A 1 1.89 -7.06 -10.78
C MET A 1 2.33 -5.72 -10.22
N ASN A 2 1.47 -5.06 -9.44
CA ASN A 2 1.77 -3.74 -8.88
C ASN A 2 2.82 -3.87 -7.75
N ASN A 3 3.29 -2.75 -7.19
CA ASN A 3 4.34 -2.79 -6.17
C ASN A 3 3.81 -3.35 -4.84
N THR A 4 2.53 -3.09 -4.54
CA THR A 4 1.84 -3.66 -3.37
C THR A 4 1.80 -5.19 -3.43
N ASP A 5 1.45 -5.78 -4.57
CA ASP A 5 1.41 -7.24 -4.80
C ASP A 5 2.79 -7.89 -4.64
N LYS A 6 3.85 -7.19 -5.08
CA LYS A 6 5.24 -7.63 -4.89
C LYS A 6 5.61 -7.65 -3.41
N ALA A 7 5.24 -6.60 -2.67
CA ALA A 7 5.49 -6.53 -1.23
C ALA A 7 4.70 -7.63 -0.47
N ILE A 8 3.42 -7.84 -0.81
CA ILE A 8 2.60 -8.92 -0.25
C ILE A 8 3.24 -10.30 -0.53
N SER A 9 3.71 -10.51 -1.76
CA SER A 9 4.37 -11.76 -2.13
C SER A 9 5.68 -11.98 -1.34
N ALA A 10 6.40 -10.91 -1.01
CA ALA A 10 7.60 -11.00 -0.17
C ALA A 10 7.25 -11.42 1.26
N VAL A 11 6.22 -10.82 1.86
CA VAL A 11 5.71 -11.21 3.20
C VAL A 11 5.34 -12.70 3.20
N ARG A 12 4.57 -13.17 2.22
CA ARG A 12 4.17 -14.59 2.13
C ARG A 12 5.34 -15.57 2.02
N ARG A 13 6.44 -15.17 1.38
CA ARG A 13 7.67 -15.98 1.34
C ARG A 13 8.33 -16.07 2.71
N ILE A 14 8.32 -14.97 3.47
CA ILE A 14 8.84 -14.94 4.83
C ILE A 14 7.95 -15.78 5.75
N ASP A 15 6.63 -15.67 5.65
CA ASP A 15 5.67 -16.49 6.41
C ASP A 15 5.90 -17.99 6.18
N LYS A 16 6.15 -18.39 4.93
CA LYS A 16 6.48 -19.78 4.60
C LYS A 16 7.76 -20.24 5.30
N ARG A 17 8.82 -19.41 5.29
CA ARG A 17 10.09 -19.73 5.96
C ARG A 17 9.94 -19.77 7.48
N ILE A 18 9.10 -18.91 8.05
CA ILE A 18 8.74 -18.93 9.47
C ILE A 18 8.07 -20.26 9.81
N ALA A 19 7.04 -20.66 9.07
CA ALA A 19 6.35 -21.94 9.29
C ALA A 19 7.30 -23.15 9.15
N GLU A 20 8.20 -23.14 8.16
CA GLU A 20 9.22 -24.18 8.00
C GLU A 20 10.18 -24.25 9.21
N LEU A 21 10.61 -23.11 9.76
CA LEU A 21 11.47 -23.06 10.95
C LEU A 21 10.73 -23.44 12.24
N GLU A 22 9.47 -23.04 12.39
CA GLU A 22 8.63 -23.47 13.51
C GLU A 22 8.44 -24.98 13.50
N GLN A 23 8.24 -25.58 12.32
CA GLN A 23 8.21 -27.03 12.18
C GLN A 23 9.54 -27.67 12.58
N GLN A 24 10.67 -27.11 12.15
CA GLN A 24 12.00 -27.60 12.55
C GLN A 24 12.23 -27.49 14.07
N LEU A 25 11.80 -26.39 14.69
CA LEU A 25 11.87 -26.21 16.14
C LEU A 25 11.06 -27.26 16.89
N ASN A 26 9.84 -27.57 16.41
CA ASN A 26 9.00 -28.59 17.00
C ASN A 26 9.63 -29.99 16.89
N MET A 27 10.19 -30.33 15.72
CA MET A 27 10.91 -31.60 15.53
C MET A 27 12.13 -31.70 16.45
N THR A 28 12.95 -30.65 16.54
CA THR A 28 14.10 -30.64 17.46
C THR A 28 13.67 -30.70 18.92
N GLY A 29 12.50 -30.13 19.27
CA GLY A 29 11.90 -30.31 20.60
C GLY A 29 11.58 -31.78 20.92
N GLN A 30 11.05 -32.53 19.95
CA GLN A 30 10.81 -33.96 20.07
C GLN A 30 12.11 -34.78 20.13
N GLU A 31 13.12 -34.41 19.34
CA GLU A 31 14.46 -35.01 19.39
C GLU A 31 15.09 -34.88 20.78
N VAL A 32 15.00 -33.70 21.41
CA VAL A 32 15.49 -33.48 22.78
C VAL A 32 14.76 -34.39 23.76
N GLN A 33 13.43 -34.44 23.74
CA GLN A 33 12.64 -35.30 24.63
C GLN A 33 12.98 -36.79 24.46
N SER A 34 13.18 -37.24 23.22
CA SER A 34 13.57 -38.62 22.93
C SER A 34 14.97 -38.94 23.45
N ALA A 35 15.93 -38.02 23.27
CA ALA A 35 17.30 -38.20 23.74
C ALA A 35 17.39 -38.15 25.28
N GLU A 36 16.57 -37.31 25.93
CA GLU A 36 16.41 -37.28 27.39
C GLU A 36 15.86 -38.60 27.93
N ALA A 37 14.83 -39.16 27.29
CA ALA A 37 14.27 -40.46 27.66
C ALA A 37 15.28 -41.60 27.48
N GLU A 38 16.07 -41.57 26.40
CA GLU A 38 17.14 -42.54 26.16
C GLU A 38 18.25 -42.43 27.21
N ALA A 39 18.71 -41.22 27.52
CA ALA A 39 19.72 -40.99 28.56
C ALA A 39 19.23 -41.47 29.94
N ALA A 40 17.95 -41.25 30.27
CA ALA A 40 17.35 -41.76 31.50
C ALA A 40 17.30 -43.30 31.54
N ALA A 41 17.05 -43.96 30.40
CA ALA A 41 17.05 -45.41 30.30
C ALA A 41 18.45 -46.03 30.40
N LEU A 42 19.47 -45.34 29.90
CA LEU A 42 20.87 -45.79 29.90
C LEU A 42 21.65 -45.34 31.15
N ALA A 43 20.97 -44.85 32.18
CA ALA A 43 21.62 -44.31 33.38
C ALA A 43 22.50 -45.38 34.07
N GLY A 44 23.82 -45.17 34.05
CA GLY A 44 24.81 -46.11 34.59
C GLY A 44 25.22 -47.24 33.63
N GLU A 45 24.74 -47.22 32.38
CA GLU A 45 25.10 -48.17 31.32
C GLU A 45 26.08 -47.56 30.31
N SER A 46 26.77 -48.42 29.55
CA SER A 46 27.61 -47.99 28.44
C SER A 46 26.76 -47.39 27.33
N GLY A 47 26.83 -46.06 27.13
CA GLY A 47 26.03 -45.33 26.14
C GLY A 47 25.41 -44.04 26.66
N PHE A 48 25.40 -43.85 27.99
CA PHE A 48 24.90 -42.63 28.63
C PHE A 48 25.55 -41.34 28.09
N ASP A 49 26.88 -41.29 28.04
CA ASP A 49 27.61 -40.10 27.58
C ASP A 49 27.24 -39.72 26.13
N GLY A 50 27.06 -40.72 25.26
CA GLY A 50 26.62 -40.49 23.89
C GLY A 50 25.19 -39.96 23.78
N ALA A 51 24.29 -40.37 24.69
CA ALA A 51 22.95 -39.81 24.77
C ALA A 51 22.97 -38.35 25.28
N VAL A 52 23.81 -38.05 26.27
CA VAL A 52 24.02 -36.68 26.78
C VAL A 52 24.58 -35.75 25.70
N ASP A 53 25.54 -36.21 24.90
CA ASP A 53 26.08 -35.44 23.77
C ASP A 53 25.01 -35.10 22.72
N ARG A 54 24.12 -36.05 22.42
CA ARG A 54 22.98 -35.81 21.50
C ARG A 54 22.00 -34.79 22.07
N ILE A 55 21.71 -34.83 23.38
CA ILE A 55 20.89 -33.81 24.05
C ILE A 55 21.55 -32.44 23.89
N ALA A 56 22.85 -32.32 24.19
CA ALA A 56 23.58 -31.06 24.08
C ALA A 56 23.55 -30.49 22.65
N GLN A 57 23.75 -31.34 21.63
CA GLN A 57 23.68 -30.94 20.22
C GLN A 57 22.27 -30.48 19.81
N ALA A 58 21.24 -31.21 20.24
CA ALA A 58 19.84 -30.88 19.93
C ALA A 58 19.42 -29.56 20.61
N ILE A 59 19.86 -29.31 21.85
CA ILE A 59 19.66 -28.03 22.54
C ILE A 59 20.35 -26.89 21.80
N ALA A 60 21.62 -27.04 21.41
CA ALA A 60 22.35 -26.02 20.66
C ALA A 60 21.65 -25.69 19.33
N ARG A 61 21.18 -26.72 18.61
CA ARG A 61 20.41 -26.56 17.37
C ARG A 61 19.10 -25.81 17.61
N ARG A 62 18.34 -26.17 18.67
CA ARG A 62 17.10 -25.50 19.04
C ARG A 62 17.33 -24.02 19.34
N THR A 63 18.39 -23.68 20.06
CA THR A 63 18.75 -22.28 20.34
C THR A 63 19.09 -21.52 19.04
N ALA A 64 19.85 -22.12 18.13
CA ALA A 64 20.18 -21.52 16.84
C ALA A 64 18.93 -21.28 15.97
N LEU A 65 18.01 -22.26 15.92
CA LEU A 65 16.74 -22.13 15.22
C LEU A 65 15.85 -21.04 15.84
N GLY A 66 15.83 -20.93 17.18
CA GLY A 66 15.11 -19.86 17.88
C GLY A 66 15.63 -18.46 17.54
N ALA A 67 16.95 -18.29 17.47
CA ALA A 67 17.56 -17.03 17.04
C ALA A 67 17.25 -16.71 15.57
N ALA A 68 17.28 -17.71 14.68
CA ALA A 68 16.91 -17.55 13.28
C ALA A 68 15.43 -17.15 13.11
N LEU A 69 14.53 -17.74 13.91
CA LEU A 69 13.11 -17.39 13.92
C LEU A 69 12.88 -15.95 14.39
N ALA A 70 13.56 -15.52 15.46
CA ALA A 70 13.49 -14.14 15.94
C ALA A 70 13.88 -13.13 14.84
N LYS A 71 15.00 -13.38 14.14
CA LYS A 71 15.44 -12.55 13.03
C LYS A 71 14.43 -12.54 11.88
N LEU A 72 13.84 -13.68 11.53
CA LEU A 72 12.82 -13.72 10.48
C LEU A 72 11.54 -12.98 10.86
N ASN A 73 11.17 -12.97 12.14
CA ASN A 73 10.05 -12.17 12.63
C ASN A 73 10.32 -10.66 12.53
N GLU A 74 11.56 -10.22 12.75
CA GLU A 74 11.97 -8.82 12.50
C GLU A 74 11.92 -8.49 11.00
N GLU A 75 12.46 -9.37 10.15
CA GLU A 75 12.37 -9.23 8.69
C GLU A 75 10.91 -9.19 8.21
N ARG A 76 10.05 -10.02 8.79
CA ARG A 76 8.60 -10.03 8.54
C ARG A 76 7.98 -8.68 8.92
N HIS A 77 8.30 -8.15 10.10
CA HIS A 77 7.76 -6.88 10.55
C HIS A 77 8.11 -5.73 9.58
N ALA A 78 9.38 -5.66 9.14
CA ALA A 78 9.81 -4.69 8.15
C ALA A 78 9.11 -4.89 6.78
N ALA A 79 8.96 -6.15 6.34
CA ALA A 79 8.27 -6.47 5.10
C ALA A 79 6.78 -6.09 5.11
N VAL A 80 6.10 -6.23 6.26
CA VAL A 80 4.71 -5.78 6.43
C VAL A 80 4.62 -4.25 6.27
N LEU A 81 5.53 -3.48 6.88
CA LEU A 81 5.55 -2.02 6.71
C LEU A 81 5.81 -1.61 5.26
N ALA A 82 6.65 -2.35 4.53
CA ALA A 82 6.90 -2.11 3.11
C ALA A 82 5.64 -2.29 2.23
N VAL A 83 4.65 -3.09 2.65
CA VAL A 83 3.34 -3.19 1.96
C VAL A 83 2.59 -1.87 2.04
N ALA A 84 2.52 -1.26 3.22
CA ALA A 84 1.85 0.02 3.41
C ALA A 84 2.56 1.15 2.66
N GLU A 85 3.90 1.15 2.65
CA GLU A 85 4.70 2.11 1.90
C GLU A 85 4.48 1.96 0.39
N ALA A 86 4.48 0.74 -0.14
CA ALA A 86 4.17 0.48 -1.54
C ALA A 86 2.76 0.96 -1.91
N ARG A 87 1.77 0.72 -1.04
CA ARG A 87 0.41 1.20 -1.25
C ARG A 87 0.33 2.72 -1.24
N ARG A 88 1.01 3.38 -0.31
CA ARG A 88 1.10 4.85 -0.23
C ARG A 88 1.72 5.44 -1.50
N ALA A 89 2.79 4.83 -2.01
CA ALA A 89 3.43 5.26 -3.25
C ALA A 89 2.48 5.14 -4.46
N GLU A 90 1.72 4.05 -4.55
CA GLU A 90 0.71 3.86 -5.60
C GLU A 90 -0.41 4.90 -5.54
N LEU A 91 -0.97 5.15 -4.35
CA LEU A 91 -2.00 6.17 -4.14
C LEU A 91 -1.50 7.57 -4.51
N THR A 92 -0.26 7.88 -4.14
CA THR A 92 0.38 9.17 -4.47
C THR A 92 0.58 9.31 -5.98
N ALA A 93 1.09 8.27 -6.64
CA ALA A 93 1.26 8.27 -8.09
C ALA A 93 -0.07 8.38 -8.85
N GLU A 94 -1.15 7.79 -8.33
CA GLU A 94 -2.49 7.95 -8.90
C GLU A 94 -3.02 9.38 -8.71
N ALA A 95 -2.83 9.97 -7.53
CA ALA A 95 -3.19 11.36 -7.28
C ALA A 95 -2.43 12.33 -8.21
N ASP A 96 -1.13 12.11 -8.41
CA ASP A 96 -0.30 12.98 -9.28
C ASP A 96 -0.71 12.88 -10.76
N LYS A 97 -1.15 11.69 -11.20
CA LYS A 97 -1.75 11.52 -12.54
C LYS A 97 -3.06 12.30 -12.66
N LEU A 98 -3.95 12.19 -11.67
CA LEU A 98 -5.21 12.95 -11.67
C LEU A 98 -4.96 14.45 -11.67
N ASP A 99 -3.99 14.95 -10.89
CA ASP A 99 -3.65 16.37 -10.88
C ASP A 99 -3.15 16.86 -12.25
N SER A 100 -2.32 16.05 -12.91
CA SER A 100 -1.84 16.32 -14.27
C SER A 100 -2.97 16.34 -15.31
N GLU A 101 -3.92 15.40 -15.23
CA GLU A 101 -5.09 15.33 -16.10
C GLU A 101 -6.02 16.53 -15.88
N ILE A 102 -6.29 16.87 -14.61
CA ILE A 102 -7.06 18.05 -14.22
C ILE A 102 -6.39 19.29 -14.83
N LEU A 103 -5.08 19.48 -14.65
CA LEU A 103 -4.36 20.62 -15.23
C LEU A 103 -4.45 20.66 -16.76
N GLY A 104 -4.42 19.50 -17.43
CA GLY A 104 -4.62 19.37 -18.88
C GLY A 104 -5.98 19.93 -19.32
N ILE A 105 -7.06 19.51 -18.66
CA ILE A 105 -8.42 19.99 -18.94
C ILE A 105 -8.52 21.50 -18.73
N HIS A 106 -7.89 22.04 -17.67
CA HIS A 106 -7.88 23.49 -17.41
C HIS A 106 -7.21 24.27 -18.54
N LYS A 107 -6.04 23.80 -19.01
CA LYS A 107 -5.32 24.43 -20.12
C LYS A 107 -6.09 24.37 -21.43
N GLU A 108 -6.79 23.27 -21.69
CA GLU A 108 -7.60 23.12 -22.89
C GLU A 108 -8.85 24.02 -22.87
N ALA A 109 -9.56 24.06 -21.74
CA ALA A 109 -10.69 24.97 -21.55
C ALA A 109 -10.28 26.44 -21.67
N GLN A 110 -9.13 26.81 -21.10
CA GLN A 110 -8.54 28.14 -21.28
C GLN A 110 -8.35 28.46 -22.76
N ARG A 111 -7.71 27.55 -23.51
CA ARG A 111 -7.50 27.71 -24.96
C ARG A 111 -8.81 27.89 -25.74
N MET A 112 -9.87 27.18 -25.37
CA MET A 112 -11.17 27.33 -26.01
C MET A 112 -11.81 28.68 -25.70
N LEU A 113 -11.74 29.12 -24.45
CA LEU A 113 -12.23 30.43 -24.03
C LEU A 113 -11.48 31.56 -24.73
N ASP A 114 -10.14 31.48 -24.83
CA ASP A 114 -9.32 32.48 -25.52
C ASP A 114 -9.71 32.58 -27.02
N LYS A 115 -10.00 31.44 -27.67
CA LYS A 115 -10.49 31.42 -29.07
C LYS A 115 -11.86 32.08 -29.21
N LEU A 116 -12.79 31.78 -28.28
CA LEU A 116 -14.13 32.38 -28.27
C LEU A 116 -14.07 33.89 -28.01
N ALA A 117 -13.22 34.32 -27.09
CA ALA A 117 -12.96 35.73 -26.77
C ALA A 117 -12.48 36.48 -28.03
N ALA A 118 -11.51 35.91 -28.75
CA ALA A 118 -11.02 36.45 -30.01
C ALA A 118 -12.10 36.54 -31.09
N LEU A 119 -12.98 35.53 -31.21
CA LEU A 119 -14.07 35.53 -32.18
C LEU A 119 -15.15 36.58 -31.86
N MET A 120 -15.41 36.85 -30.58
CA MET A 120 -16.41 37.82 -30.14
C MET A 120 -15.87 39.25 -29.98
N GLY A 121 -14.56 39.47 -30.18
CA GLY A 121 -13.92 40.78 -29.97
C GLY A 121 -13.96 41.24 -28.51
N VAL A 122 -14.02 40.30 -27.55
CA VAL A 122 -14.08 40.58 -26.10
C VAL A 122 -12.75 40.19 -25.48
N GLU A 123 -12.15 41.06 -24.66
CA GLU A 123 -10.80 40.83 -24.11
C GLU A 123 -10.73 39.82 -22.97
N VAL A 124 -11.83 39.49 -22.26
CA VAL A 124 -11.78 38.61 -21.08
C VAL A 124 -13.05 37.76 -20.92
N PHE A 125 -12.91 36.43 -20.94
CA PHE A 125 -13.88 35.51 -20.34
C PHE A 125 -13.36 35.05 -18.97
N PRO A 126 -14.07 35.28 -17.85
CA PRO A 126 -13.66 34.80 -16.56
C PRO A 126 -13.77 33.27 -16.50
N ILE A 127 -12.64 32.66 -16.18
CA ILE A 127 -12.37 31.22 -16.11
C ILE A 127 -13.00 30.66 -14.83
N SER A 128 -14.32 30.62 -14.76
CA SER A 128 -15.03 30.12 -13.57
C SER A 128 -15.92 28.91 -13.86
N ILE A 129 -16.04 28.53 -15.13
CA ILE A 129 -16.90 27.43 -15.59
C ILE A 129 -16.40 26.06 -15.09
N LEU A 130 -15.11 25.90 -14.78
CA LEU A 130 -14.52 24.60 -14.42
C LEU A 130 -14.54 24.24 -12.92
N PHE A 131 -14.94 25.16 -12.03
CA PHE A 131 -14.77 24.99 -10.58
C PHE A 131 -16.07 25.10 -9.75
N GLY A 132 -17.25 24.92 -10.36
CA GLY A 132 -18.51 24.93 -9.60
C GLY A 132 -18.88 26.30 -9.02
N ARG A 133 -18.22 27.38 -9.44
CA ARG A 133 -18.65 28.76 -9.21
C ARG A 133 -18.85 29.43 -10.55
N THR A 134 -20.10 29.56 -10.98
CA THR A 134 -20.46 30.43 -12.08
C THR A 134 -20.13 31.89 -11.71
N VAL A 135 -19.02 32.41 -12.21
CA VAL A 135 -18.86 33.88 -12.30
C VAL A 135 -19.33 34.25 -13.70
N THR A 136 -20.51 34.84 -13.76
CA THR A 136 -21.02 35.48 -14.98
C THR A 136 -20.17 36.72 -15.26
N PRO A 137 -19.48 36.83 -16.42
CA PRO A 137 -19.22 38.15 -16.95
C PRO A 137 -20.57 38.69 -17.46
N VAL A 138 -20.95 39.86 -16.97
CA VAL A 138 -21.98 40.72 -17.57
C VAL A 138 -21.53 40.96 -19.03
N ASP A 139 -22.29 40.63 -20.08
CA ASP A 139 -23.56 41.25 -20.48
C ASP A 139 -24.43 40.26 -21.30
N ARG A 140 -25.69 40.08 -20.87
CA ARG A 140 -26.63 39.03 -21.32
C ARG A 140 -27.47 39.41 -22.56
N ARG A 141 -27.04 40.37 -23.38
CA ARG A 141 -27.94 40.90 -24.40
C ARG A 141 -27.91 40.23 -25.77
N ASN A 142 -26.92 39.38 -26.10
CA ASN A 142 -26.82 38.78 -27.45
C ASN A 142 -26.16 37.39 -27.54
N LEU A 143 -25.97 36.67 -26.43
CA LEU A 143 -25.42 35.30 -26.51
C LEU A 143 -26.56 34.29 -26.65
N ASP A 144 -26.70 33.75 -27.87
CA ASP A 144 -27.52 32.58 -28.15
C ASP A 144 -27.01 31.40 -27.30
N PRO A 145 -27.83 30.82 -26.40
CA PRO A 145 -27.44 29.66 -25.59
C PRO A 145 -26.96 28.47 -26.43
N ASP A 146 -27.43 28.34 -27.68
CA ASP A 146 -27.02 27.30 -28.63
C ASP A 146 -25.64 27.58 -29.27
N ALA A 147 -25.07 28.78 -29.08
CA ALA A 147 -23.74 29.15 -29.57
C ALA A 147 -22.61 28.89 -28.55
N LEU A 148 -22.94 28.50 -27.32
CA LEU A 148 -21.94 28.02 -26.37
C LEU A 148 -21.56 26.57 -26.73
N PRO A 149 -20.26 26.24 -26.89
CA PRO A 149 -19.87 24.87 -27.14
C PRO A 149 -20.35 23.99 -25.99
N MET A 150 -21.27 23.07 -26.27
CA MET A 150 -21.83 22.09 -25.32
C MET A 150 -20.75 21.36 -24.51
N ASP A 151 -19.55 21.22 -25.07
CA ASP A 151 -18.38 20.59 -24.46
C ASP A 151 -17.92 21.28 -23.15
N LEU A 152 -18.05 22.60 -23.03
CA LEU A 152 -17.64 23.35 -21.82
C LEU A 152 -18.49 23.00 -20.59
N ILE A 153 -19.79 22.72 -20.80
CA ILE A 153 -20.73 22.33 -19.75
C ILE A 153 -20.50 20.87 -19.32
N GLN A 154 -20.07 20.01 -20.25
CA GLN A 154 -19.77 18.60 -19.97
C GLN A 154 -18.44 18.39 -19.21
N LEU A 155 -17.50 19.33 -19.30
CA LEU A 155 -16.21 19.24 -18.62
C LEU A 155 -16.29 19.48 -17.10
N ALA A 156 -17.23 20.31 -16.63
CA ALA A 156 -17.31 20.72 -15.22
C ALA A 156 -17.69 19.60 -14.22
N PRO A 157 -18.63 18.69 -14.50
CA PRO A 157 -18.92 17.56 -13.60
C PRO A 157 -17.75 16.59 -13.48
N LYS A 158 -17.07 16.32 -14.59
CA LYS A 158 -15.94 15.39 -14.66
C LYS A 158 -14.73 15.88 -13.85
N THR A 159 -14.41 17.17 -13.92
CA THR A 159 -13.29 17.74 -13.13
C THR A 159 -13.59 17.76 -11.63
N VAL A 160 -14.85 17.90 -11.22
CA VAL A 160 -15.26 17.85 -9.80
C VAL A 160 -15.06 16.46 -9.22
N GLU A 161 -15.51 15.41 -9.91
CA GLU A 161 -15.31 14.01 -9.48
C GLU A 161 -13.82 13.64 -9.42
N MET A 162 -13.05 14.02 -10.44
CA MET A 162 -11.60 13.81 -10.46
C MET A 162 -10.91 14.51 -9.29
N ARG A 163 -11.35 15.71 -8.93
CA ARG A 163 -10.80 16.48 -7.80
C ARG A 163 -11.18 15.86 -6.44
N GLN A 164 -12.41 15.37 -6.30
CA GLN A 164 -12.81 14.63 -5.11
C GLN A 164 -11.96 13.38 -4.92
N ARG A 165 -11.77 12.60 -6.01
CA ARG A 165 -10.89 11.42 -6.01
C ARG A 165 -9.43 11.78 -5.70
N TYR A 166 -8.91 12.86 -6.26
CA TYR A 166 -7.57 13.35 -5.93
C TYR A 166 -7.40 13.58 -4.42
N TRP A 167 -8.35 14.29 -3.79
CA TRP A 167 -8.30 14.57 -2.36
C TRP A 167 -8.50 13.32 -1.51
N SER A 168 -9.34 12.38 -1.93
CA SER A 168 -9.50 11.11 -1.20
C SER A 168 -8.21 10.29 -1.24
N LEU A 169 -7.57 10.16 -2.40
CA LEU A 169 -6.30 9.44 -2.55
C LEU A 169 -5.17 10.09 -1.75
N ARG A 170 -5.08 11.43 -1.75
CA ARG A 170 -4.11 12.17 -0.92
C ARG A 170 -4.36 11.99 0.57
N ALA A 171 -5.63 12.01 0.99
CA ALA A 171 -5.99 11.78 2.39
C ALA A 171 -5.66 10.35 2.82
N GLU A 172 -5.93 9.34 1.99
CA GLU A 172 -5.56 7.95 2.23
C GLU A 172 -4.03 7.78 2.30
N ALA A 173 -3.28 8.33 1.34
CA ALA A 173 -1.82 8.30 1.34
C ALA A 173 -1.23 8.97 2.59
N LYS A 174 -1.83 10.07 3.05
CA LYS A 174 -1.42 10.76 4.27
C LYS A 174 -1.73 9.96 5.53
N ARG A 175 -2.85 9.22 5.59
CA ARG A 175 -3.14 8.32 6.72
C ARG A 175 -2.07 7.24 6.86
N LEU A 176 -1.50 6.76 5.75
CA LEU A 176 -0.42 5.78 5.75
C LEU A 176 0.95 6.33 6.18
N GLU A 177 1.05 7.63 6.52
CA GLU A 177 2.22 8.18 7.22
C GLU A 177 2.20 7.84 8.71
N ASP A 178 1.01 7.62 9.29
CA ASP A 178 0.88 7.18 10.66
C ASP A 178 1.27 5.69 10.75
N PRO A 179 2.21 5.33 11.64
CA PRO A 179 2.73 3.96 11.70
C PRO A 179 1.68 2.94 12.13
N VAL A 180 0.68 3.34 12.94
CA VAL A 180 -0.39 2.45 13.40
C VAL A 180 -1.36 2.17 12.25
N GLU A 181 -1.76 3.20 11.51
CA GLU A 181 -2.64 3.05 10.34
C GLU A 181 -1.95 2.31 9.18
N ALA A 182 -0.65 2.55 8.98
CA ALA A 182 0.18 1.83 8.01
C ALA A 182 0.19 0.33 8.34
N GLN A 183 0.49 -0.02 9.58
CA GLN A 183 0.51 -1.42 10.02
C GLN A 183 -0.87 -2.08 9.90
N ARG A 184 -1.94 -1.38 10.32
CA ARG A 184 -3.32 -1.88 10.20
C ARG A 184 -3.70 -2.12 8.74
N THR A 185 -3.37 -1.17 7.86
CA THR A 185 -3.68 -1.28 6.43
C THR A 185 -2.90 -2.41 5.77
N ALA A 186 -1.60 -2.56 6.08
CA ALA A 186 -0.81 -3.68 5.60
C ALA A 186 -1.39 -5.04 6.03
N ARG A 187 -1.81 -5.17 7.30
CA ARG A 187 -2.48 -6.38 7.80
C ARG A 187 -3.78 -6.70 7.10
N ARG A 188 -4.63 -5.70 6.86
CA ARG A 188 -5.86 -5.88 6.05
C ARG A 188 -5.55 -6.34 4.63
N LEU A 189 -4.56 -5.74 3.98
CA LEU A 189 -4.12 -6.14 2.63
C LEU A 189 -3.55 -7.57 2.58
N LEU A 190 -2.95 -8.02 3.67
CA LEU A 190 -2.48 -9.39 3.84
C LEU A 190 -3.62 -10.39 4.17
N GLY A 191 -4.80 -9.90 4.55
CA GLY A 191 -5.94 -10.71 4.99
C GLY A 191 -5.86 -11.14 6.47
N GLU A 192 -5.03 -10.47 7.27
CA GLU A 192 -4.82 -10.77 8.69
C GLU A 192 -5.86 -10.10 9.62
N GLU A 193 -6.54 -9.05 9.16
CA GLU A 193 -7.63 -8.38 9.87
C GLU A 193 -8.89 -8.32 9.00
N ALA A 194 -10.06 -8.59 9.60
CA ALA A 194 -11.34 -8.42 8.93
C ALA A 194 -11.61 -6.93 8.65
N ALA A 195 -12.23 -6.65 7.50
CA ALA A 195 -12.52 -5.32 6.98
C ALA A 195 -13.50 -4.54 7.87
#